data_AF-A0A8T3QDW5-F1
#
_entry.id   AF-A0A8T3QDW5-F1
#
_cell.length_a   1.000
_cell.length_b   1.000
_cell.length_c   1.000
_cell.angle_alpha   90.00
_cell.angle_beta   90.00
_cell.angle_gamma   90.00
#
_symmetry.space_group_name_H-M   'P 1'
#
loop_
_entity.id
_entity.type
_entity.pdbx_description
1 polymer ?
#
loop_
_entity_poly.entity_id
_entity_poly.type
_entity_poly.pdbx_seq_one_letter_code
_entity_poly.pdbx_strand_id
1 'polypeptide(L)'
;MDPRDRLLSLATFGAAAIVWLLVGLVLTTRDPVIEPTAGVVGAALIGLALGVTVIPILWLLTFARHRGIAYRGDWTRATRRGGWIGLIAAIFIVLRLQGALELPIALFIGALAAIAEATLSVER
;
A
#
# COMPACT_ATOMS: atom_id res chain seq x y z
N MET A 1 19.62 12.23 8.74
CA MET A 1 19.13 11.29 7.72
C MET A 1 20.27 10.99 6.77
N ASP A 2 20.61 9.72 6.58
CA ASP A 2 21.66 9.33 5.64
C ASP A 2 21.26 9.75 4.20
N PRO A 3 22.19 10.21 3.34
CA PRO A 3 21.89 10.51 1.94
C PRO A 3 21.18 9.37 1.20
N ARG A 4 21.47 8.10 1.54
CA ARG A 4 20.82 6.91 0.98
C ARG A 4 19.35 6.85 1.36
N ASP A 5 19.01 7.06 2.63
CA ASP A 5 17.62 7.06 3.08
C ASP A 5 16.82 8.19 2.44
N ARG A 6 17.46 9.37 2.28
CA ARG A 6 16.87 10.50 1.57
C ARG A 6 16.57 10.16 0.11
N LEU A 7 17.52 9.55 -0.58
CA LEU A 7 17.34 9.13 -1.97
C LEU A 7 16.23 8.09 -2.10
N LEU A 8 16.17 7.10 -1.20
CA LEU A 8 15.12 6.08 -1.19
C LEU A 8 13.74 6.68 -0.97
N SER A 9 13.60 7.63 -0.04
CA SER A 9 12.33 8.35 0.16
C SER A 9 11.91 9.14 -1.07
N LEU A 10 12.83 9.86 -1.71
CA LEU A 10 12.53 10.61 -2.94
C LEU A 10 12.18 9.67 -4.10
N ALA A 11 12.91 8.56 -4.26
CA ALA A 11 12.66 7.57 -5.31
C ALA A 11 11.30 6.89 -5.11
N THR A 12 10.94 6.53 -3.87
CA THR A 12 9.64 5.92 -3.55
C THR A 12 8.48 6.90 -3.75
N PHE A 13 8.63 8.18 -3.37
CA PHE A 13 7.64 9.20 -3.71
C PHE A 13 7.52 9.44 -5.23
N GLY A 14 8.63 9.46 -5.96
CA GLY A 14 8.62 9.54 -7.42
C GLY A 14 7.90 8.36 -8.06
N ALA A 15 8.15 7.14 -7.58
CA ALA A 15 7.45 5.95 -8.02
C ALA A 15 5.94 6.03 -7.70
N ALA A 16 5.57 6.49 -6.50
CA ALA A 16 4.17 6.72 -6.14
C ALA A 16 3.47 7.69 -7.11
N ALA A 17 4.12 8.81 -7.43
CA ALA A 17 3.59 9.78 -8.40
C ALA A 17 3.34 9.15 -9.77
N ILE A 18 4.28 8.34 -10.27
CA ILE A 18 4.12 7.60 -11.54
C ILE A 18 2.92 6.65 -11.47
N VAL A 19 2.78 5.88 -10.39
CA VAL A 19 1.65 4.93 -10.26
C VAL A 19 0.32 5.68 -10.17
N TRP A 20 0.25 6.82 -9.49
CA TRP A 20 -0.95 7.67 -9.47
C TRP A 20 -1.32 8.22 -10.85
N LEU A 21 -0.34 8.57 -11.69
CA LEU A 21 -0.61 8.94 -13.08
C LEU A 21 -1.22 7.77 -13.87
N LEU A 22 -0.71 6.54 -13.67
CA LEU A 22 -1.28 5.34 -14.29
C LEU A 22 -2.71 5.06 -13.80
N VAL A 23 -2.98 5.24 -12.51
CA VAL A 23 -4.34 5.17 -11.94
C VAL A 23 -5.25 6.18 -12.63
N GLY A 24 -4.82 7.45 -12.71
CA GLY A 24 -5.58 8.51 -13.37
C GLY A 24 -5.88 8.18 -14.83
N LEU A 25 -4.90 7.64 -15.56
CA LEU A 25 -5.08 7.20 -16.94
C LEU A 25 -6.15 6.10 -17.04
N VAL A 26 -6.06 5.04 -16.24
CA VAL A 26 -7.02 3.92 -16.30
C VAL A 26 -8.43 4.38 -15.92
N LEU A 27 -8.57 5.14 -14.83
CA LEU A 27 -9.88 5.60 -14.35
C LEU A 27 -10.57 6.61 -15.28
N THR A 28 -9.82 7.30 -16.14
CA THR A 28 -10.39 8.27 -17.10
C THR A 28 -10.58 7.71 -18.50
N THR A 29 -9.95 6.58 -18.83
CA THR A 29 -10.00 6.00 -20.19
C THR A 29 -10.74 4.68 -20.28
N ARG A 30 -10.98 3.99 -19.15
CA ARG A 30 -11.62 2.67 -19.11
C ARG A 30 -12.81 2.67 -18.18
N ASP A 31 -13.94 2.14 -18.67
CA ASP A 31 -15.14 1.94 -17.86
C ASP A 31 -15.12 0.53 -17.23
N PRO A 32 -15.02 0.41 -15.89
CA PRO A 32 -14.99 -0.88 -15.21
C PRO A 32 -16.33 -1.63 -15.23
N VAL A 33 -17.45 -0.96 -15.56
CA VAL A 33 -18.77 -1.60 -15.68
C VAL A 33 -18.89 -2.35 -17.01
N ILE A 34 -18.35 -1.77 -18.07
CA ILE A 34 -18.36 -2.36 -19.42
C ILE A 34 -17.20 -3.35 -19.60
N GLU A 35 -16.04 -3.05 -19.02
CA GLU A 35 -14.83 -3.86 -19.12
C GLU A 35 -14.37 -4.35 -17.72
N PRO A 36 -14.78 -5.56 -17.28
CA PRO A 36 -14.46 -6.06 -15.93
C PRO A 36 -12.96 -6.15 -15.62
N THR A 37 -12.15 -6.39 -16.66
CA THR A 37 -10.68 -6.40 -16.55
C THR A 37 -10.12 -5.05 -16.15
N ALA A 38 -10.74 -3.94 -16.59
CA ALA A 38 -10.35 -2.60 -16.18
C ALA A 38 -10.61 -2.36 -14.68
N GLY A 39 -11.66 -2.97 -14.13
CA GLY A 39 -11.94 -2.95 -12.69
C GLY A 39 -10.83 -3.61 -11.86
N VAL A 40 -10.39 -4.80 -12.27
CA VAL A 40 -9.31 -5.53 -11.59
C VAL A 40 -7.97 -4.81 -11.72
N VAL A 41 -7.63 -4.34 -12.93
CA VAL A 41 -6.40 -3.57 -13.17
C VAL A 41 -6.40 -2.26 -12.39
N GLY A 42 -7.52 -1.52 -12.39
CA GLY A 42 -7.69 -0.29 -11.63
C GLY A 42 -7.53 -0.53 -10.13
N ALA A 43 -8.15 -1.58 -9.57
CA ALA A 43 -7.99 -1.95 -8.17
C ALA A 43 -6.54 -2.28 -7.80
N ALA A 44 -5.84 -3.03 -8.66
CA ALA A 44 -4.43 -3.37 -8.45
C ALA A 44 -3.54 -2.12 -8.48
N LEU A 45 -3.76 -1.20 -9.43
CA LEU A 45 -3.02 0.05 -9.54
C LEU A 45 -3.28 0.97 -8.35
N ILE A 46 -4.53 1.10 -7.89
CA ILE A 46 -4.86 1.91 -6.71
C ILE A 46 -4.22 1.32 -5.46
N GLY A 47 -4.31 0.00 -5.27
CA GLY A 47 -3.64 -0.68 -4.17
C GLY A 47 -2.13 -0.45 -4.18
N LEU A 48 -1.50 -0.60 -5.35
CA LEU A 48 -0.07 -0.31 -5.52
C LEU A 48 0.25 1.16 -5.21
N ALA A 49 -0.55 2.10 -5.70
CA ALA A 49 -0.35 3.54 -5.48
C ALA A 49 -0.41 3.87 -3.99
N LEU A 50 -1.42 3.38 -3.28
CA LEU A 50 -1.58 3.55 -1.84
C LEU A 50 -0.41 2.92 -1.08
N GLY A 51 -0.06 1.68 -1.41
CA GLY A 51 1.04 0.97 -0.77
C GLY A 51 2.35 1.74 -0.90
N VAL A 52 2.75 2.09 -2.12
CA VAL A 52 4.01 2.81 -2.39
C VAL A 52 4.01 4.21 -1.78
N THR A 53 2.88 4.90 -1.75
CA THR A 53 2.73 6.23 -1.12
C THR A 53 2.98 6.17 0.39
N VAL A 54 2.49 5.11 1.05
CA VAL A 54 2.55 5.00 2.51
C VAL A 54 3.92 4.50 3.01
N ILE A 55 4.71 3.80 2.19
CA ILE A 55 6.06 3.34 2.56
C ILE A 55 6.96 4.45 3.12
N PRO A 56 7.24 5.55 2.39
CA PRO A 56 8.11 6.62 2.90
C PRO A 56 7.48 7.33 4.10
N ILE A 57 6.15 7.41 4.18
CA ILE A 57 5.43 8.00 5.33
C ILE A 57 5.65 7.17 6.59
N LEU A 58 5.49 5.84 6.51
CA LEU A 58 5.70 4.94 7.64
C LEU A 58 7.16 4.94 8.10
N TRP A 59 8.10 5.00 7.16
CA TRP A 59 9.52 5.12 7.48
C TRP A 59 9.84 6.45 8.17
N LEU A 60 9.32 7.57 7.66
CA LEU A 60 9.52 8.90 8.26
C LEU A 60 8.90 8.98 9.66
N LEU A 61 7.74 8.34 9.85
CA LEU A 61 7.07 8.26 11.15
C LEU A 61 7.92 7.51 12.18
N THR A 62 8.52 6.37 11.80
CA THR A 62 9.44 5.64 12.70
C THR A 62 10.71 6.43 12.97
N PHE A 63 11.31 7.04 11.94
CA PHE A 63 12.49 7.88 12.08
C PHE A 63 12.25 9.07 13.02
N ALA A 64 11.11 9.75 12.89
CA ALA A 64 10.72 10.85 13.77
C ALA A 64 10.50 10.37 15.22
N ARG A 65 9.82 9.24 15.42
CA ARG A 65 9.61 8.63 16.75
C ARG A 65 10.92 8.24 17.43
N HIS A 66 11.90 7.77 16.66
CA HIS A 66 13.23 7.43 17.14
C HIS A 66 14.18 8.64 17.23
N ARG A 67 13.64 9.87 17.24
CA ARG A 67 14.41 11.13 17.38
C ARG A 67 15.52 11.29 16.33
N GLY A 68 15.28 10.80 15.12
CA GLY A 68 16.19 10.94 13.98
C GLY A 68 17.25 9.85 13.86
N ILE A 69 17.07 8.72 14.56
CA ILE A 69 17.92 7.53 14.43
C ILE A 69 17.24 6.54 13.47
N ALA A 70 17.94 6.15 12.41
CA ALA A 70 17.46 5.15 11.47
C ALA A 70 17.95 3.76 11.90
N TYR A 71 17.03 2.83 12.19
CA TYR A 71 17.39 1.47 12.57
C TYR A 71 17.44 0.52 11.37
N ARG A 72 18.29 -0.49 11.48
CA ARG A 72 18.40 -1.55 10.49
C ARG A 72 17.08 -2.32 10.44
N GLY A 73 16.44 -2.35 9.27
CA GLY A 73 15.17 -3.04 9.06
C GLY A 73 13.94 -2.14 9.08
N ASP A 74 14.05 -0.85 9.44
CA ASP A 74 12.92 0.09 9.39
C ASP A 74 12.31 0.17 7.97
N TRP A 75 13.16 0.21 6.94
CA TRP A 75 12.72 0.15 5.54
C TRP A 75 11.96 -1.14 5.20
N THR A 76 12.42 -2.29 5.69
CA THR A 76 11.72 -3.56 5.43
C THR A 76 10.36 -3.62 6.11
N ARG A 77 10.26 -3.08 7.33
CA ARG A 77 9.01 -3.01 8.10
C ARG A 77 8.02 -2.03 7.45
N ALA A 78 8.51 -0.86 7.01
CA ALA A 78 7.72 0.12 6.28
C ALA A 78 7.22 -0.42 4.93
N THR A 79 8.09 -1.11 4.17
CA THR A 79 7.73 -1.74 2.89
C THR A 79 6.66 -2.79 3.07
N ARG A 80 6.82 -3.67 4.07
CA ARG A 80 5.84 -4.73 4.36
C ARG A 80 4.49 -4.16 4.76
N ARG A 81 4.46 -3.18 5.67
CA ARG A 81 3.21 -2.51 6.09
C ARG A 81 2.55 -1.75 4.95
N GLY A 82 3.33 -1.07 4.10
CA GLY A 82 2.83 -0.48 2.85
C GLY A 82 2.23 -1.54 1.92
N GLY A 83 2.88 -2.70 1.80
CA GLY A 83 2.38 -3.86 1.07
C GLY A 83 1.03 -4.35 1.58
N TRP A 84 0.86 -4.48 2.92
CA TRP A 84 -0.43 -4.82 3.51
C TRP A 84 -1.52 -3.80 3.19
N ILE A 85 -1.22 -2.51 3.35
CA ILE A 85 -2.18 -1.43 3.06
C ILE A 85 -2.62 -1.49 1.59
N GLY A 86 -1.66 -1.61 0.68
CA GLY A 86 -1.96 -1.71 -0.75
C GLY A 86 -2.76 -2.95 -1.12
N LEU A 87 -2.40 -4.10 -0.56
CA LEU A 87 -3.10 -5.36 -0.79
C LEU A 87 -4.55 -5.32 -0.28
N ILE A 88 -4.75 -4.86 0.96
CA ILE A 88 -6.08 -4.75 1.56
C ILE A 88 -6.95 -3.79 0.74
N ALA A 89 -6.40 -2.63 0.35
CA ALA A 89 -7.12 -1.68 -0.48
C ALA A 89 -7.54 -2.28 -1.83
N ALA A 90 -6.62 -2.98 -2.53
CA ALA A 90 -6.95 -3.65 -3.79
C ALA A 90 -8.07 -4.69 -3.61
N ILE A 91 -7.98 -5.54 -2.58
CA ILE A 91 -9.00 -6.55 -2.28
C ILE A 91 -10.35 -5.88 -2.02
N PHE A 92 -10.39 -4.82 -1.20
CA PHE A 92 -11.63 -4.13 -0.89
C PHE A 92 -12.26 -3.46 -2.12
N ILE A 93 -11.45 -2.89 -3.01
CA ILE A 93 -11.95 -2.30 -4.26
C ILE A 93 -12.55 -3.40 -5.15
N VAL A 94 -11.87 -4.54 -5.33
CA VAL A 94 -12.41 -5.66 -6.11
C VAL A 94 -13.71 -6.19 -5.51
N LEU A 95 -13.76 -6.44 -4.20
CA LEU A 95 -14.97 -6.88 -3.52
C LEU A 95 -16.11 -5.86 -3.65
N ARG A 96 -15.79 -4.57 -3.61
CA ARG A 96 -16.77 -3.50 -3.78
C ARG A 96 -17.35 -3.51 -5.19
N LEU A 97 -16.51 -3.69 -6.21
CA LEU A 97 -16.94 -3.77 -7.62
C LEU A 97 -17.84 -4.98 -7.88
N GLN A 98 -17.61 -6.09 -7.17
CA GLN A 98 -18.41 -7.31 -7.27
C GLN A 98 -19.70 -7.28 -6.42
N GLY A 99 -19.93 -6.21 -5.63
CA GLY A 99 -21.06 -6.14 -4.70
C GLY A 99 -20.94 -7.11 -3.52
N ALA A 100 -19.74 -7.64 -3.25
CA ALA A 100 -19.47 -8.63 -2.20
C ALA A 100 -18.84 -8.02 -0.94
N LEU A 101 -18.54 -6.72 -0.92
CA LEU A 101 -17.93 -6.06 0.22
C LEU A 101 -18.95 -5.83 1.35
N GLU A 102 -18.95 -6.76 2.30
CA GLU A 102 -19.72 -6.68 3.54
C GLU A 102 -18.82 -6.34 4.73
N LEU A 103 -19.37 -5.67 5.74
CA LEU A 103 -18.63 -5.28 6.95
C LEU A 103 -17.93 -6.49 7.64
N PRO A 104 -18.58 -7.66 7.82
CA PRO A 104 -17.92 -8.82 8.41
C PRO A 104 -16.71 -9.31 7.59
N ILE A 105 -16.80 -9.26 6.26
CA ILE A 105 -15.70 -9.67 5.36
C ILE A 105 -14.53 -8.70 5.50
N ALA A 106 -14.81 -7.40 5.53
CA ALA A 106 -13.79 -6.37 5.72
C ALA A 106 -13.06 -6.52 7.07
N LEU A 107 -13.81 -6.77 8.15
CA LEU A 107 -13.24 -7.01 9.48
C LEU A 107 -12.42 -8.31 9.51
N PHE A 108 -12.90 -9.38 8.88
CA PHE A 108 -12.18 -10.65 8.79
C PHE A 108 -10.83 -10.51 8.07
N ILE A 109 -10.81 -9.83 6.92
CA ILE A 109 -9.58 -9.55 6.18
C ILE A 109 -8.62 -8.69 7.02
N GLY A 110 -9.14 -7.67 7.70
CA GLY A 110 -8.35 -6.83 8.60
C GLY A 110 -7.73 -7.62 9.75
N ALA A 111 -8.49 -8.53 10.37
CA ALA A 111 -8.00 -9.41 11.42
C ALA A 111 -6.92 -10.37 10.92
N LEU A 112 -7.10 -10.98 9.75
CA LEU A 112 -6.09 -11.84 9.13
C LEU A 112 -4.78 -11.08 8.86
N ALA A 113 -4.88 -9.88 8.28
CA ALA A 113 -3.70 -9.06 8.03
C ALA A 113 -2.99 -8.64 9.33
N ALA A 114 -3.75 -8.33 10.39
CA ALA A 114 -3.19 -7.99 11.69
C ALA A 114 -2.46 -9.19 12.33
N ILE A 115 -3.06 -10.39 12.27
CA ILE A 115 -2.44 -11.62 12.76
C ILE A 115 -1.17 -11.92 11.95
N ALA A 116 -1.25 -11.87 10.62
CA ALA A 116 -0.11 -12.12 9.75
C ALA A 116 1.04 -11.13 10.01
N GLU A 117 0.75 -9.83 10.17
CA GLU A 117 1.76 -8.82 10.50
C GLU A 117 2.35 -9.03 11.90
N ALA A 118 1.55 -9.50 12.86
CA ALA A 118 2.03 -9.85 14.20
C ALA A 118 2.99 -11.04 14.14
N THR A 119 2.62 -12.13 13.47
CA THR A 119 3.48 -13.31 13.30
C THR A 119 4.81 -12.95 12.64
N LEU A 120 4.78 -12.20 11.53
CA LEU A 120 5.98 -11.74 10.81
C LEU A 120 6.83 -10.73 11.59
N SER A 121 6.28 -10.19 12.69
CA SER A 121 7.01 -9.25 13.57
C SER A 121 7.68 -9.94 14.76
N VAL A 122 7.28 -11.17 15.10
CA VAL A 122 7.83 -11.94 16.26
C VAL A 122 9.05 -12.76 15.87
N GLU A 123 9.20 -13.16 14.60
CA GLU A 123 10.30 -14.01 14.11
C GLU A 123 11.68 -13.32 14.04
N ARG A 124 11.86 -12.14 14.62
CA ARG A 124 13.12 -11.37 14.62
C ARG A 124 13.30 -10.56 15.90
#